data_AF-A0A086MBK8-F1
#
_entry.id   AF-A0A086MBK8-F1
#
_cell.length_a   1.000
_cell.length_b   1.000
_cell.length_c   1.000
_cell.angle_alpha   90.00
_cell.angle_beta   90.00
_cell.angle_gamma   90.00
#
_symmetry.space_group_name_H-M   'P 1'
#
loop_
_entity.id
_entity.type
_entity.pdbx_description
1 polymer ?
#
loop_
_entity_poly.entity_id
_entity_poly.type
_entity_poly.pdbx_seq_one_letter_code
_entity_poly.pdbx_strand_id
1 'polypeptide(L)'
;MAGYDRFSIQAQLQHLQSKYQGTGNAQTTKLEWATSIQRDTLASHVGHYSRLAYFAVVENENVKRLRYRFLNQLARPVAFPADETENKEDDAEKGGEGEAELSGKAEE
;
A
#
# COMPACT_ATOMS: atom_id res chain seq x y z
N MET A 1 -9.67 -42.87 10.04
CA MET A 1 -8.70 -42.69 8.95
C MET A 1 -8.87 -41.40 8.13
N ALA A 2 -10.06 -40.77 8.03
CA ALA A 2 -10.27 -39.57 7.21
C ALA A 2 -9.65 -38.24 7.74
N GLY A 3 -9.17 -38.20 8.99
CA GLY A 3 -8.58 -36.99 9.59
C GLY A 3 -7.13 -36.73 9.13
N TYR A 4 -6.33 -37.78 8.97
CA TYR A 4 -4.91 -37.69 8.60
C TYR A 4 -4.71 -37.10 7.19
N ASP A 5 -5.61 -37.42 6.27
CA ASP A 5 -5.56 -36.94 4.89
C ASP A 5 -5.80 -35.42 4.81
N ARG A 6 -6.73 -34.89 5.61
CA ARG A 6 -6.96 -33.43 5.69
C ARG A 6 -5.76 -32.66 6.24
N PHE A 7 -5.08 -33.18 7.25
CA PHE A 7 -3.86 -32.55 7.78
C PHE A 7 -2.72 -32.57 6.76
N SER A 8 -2.59 -33.65 5.98
CA SER A 8 -1.61 -33.74 4.90
C SER A 8 -1.86 -32.68 3.81
N ILE A 9 -3.11 -32.53 3.40
CA ILE A 9 -3.51 -31.53 2.38
C ILE A 9 -3.26 -30.11 2.88
N GLN A 10 -3.58 -29.80 4.14
CA GLN A 10 -3.33 -28.47 4.70
C GLN A 10 -1.84 -28.15 4.82
N ALA A 11 -1.01 -29.13 5.21
CA ALA A 11 0.43 -28.95 5.25
C ALA A 11 1.03 -28.67 3.86
N GLN A 12 0.55 -29.38 2.83
CA GLN A 12 0.96 -29.12 1.45
C GLN A 12 0.53 -27.72 0.98
N LEU A 13 -0.70 -27.31 1.31
CA LEU A 13 -1.21 -25.98 0.95
C LEU A 13 -0.40 -24.87 1.63
N GLN A 14 -0.10 -25.00 2.92
CA GLN A 14 0.72 -24.05 3.66
C GLN A 14 2.14 -23.98 3.11
N HIS A 15 2.71 -25.11 2.69
CA HIS A 15 4.01 -25.15 2.03
C HIS A 15 4.02 -24.43 0.67
N LEU A 16 2.93 -24.52 -0.10
CA LEU A 16 2.82 -23.74 -1.33
C LEU A 16 2.67 -22.24 -1.05
N GLN A 17 1.87 -21.88 -0.05
CA GLN A 17 1.66 -20.48 0.36
C GLN A 17 2.94 -19.82 0.87
N SER A 18 3.85 -20.57 1.52
CA SER A 18 5.14 -20.03 1.96
C SER A 18 6.12 -19.78 0.81
N LYS A 19 5.99 -20.49 -0.31
CA LYS A 19 6.82 -20.31 -1.50
C LYS A 19 6.35 -19.15 -2.38
N TYR A 20 5.04 -19.01 -2.53
CA TYR A 20 4.43 -18.08 -3.46
C TYR A 20 3.64 -17.02 -2.72
N GLN A 21 4.31 -15.89 -2.46
CA GLN A 21 3.69 -14.73 -1.85
C GLN A 21 2.49 -14.26 -2.70
N GLY A 22 1.36 -13.96 -2.04
CA GLY A 22 0.12 -13.58 -2.70
C GLY A 22 -0.86 -14.73 -2.93
N THR A 23 -0.49 -15.97 -2.60
CA THR A 23 -1.41 -17.11 -2.61
C THR A 23 -2.42 -16.97 -1.47
N GLY A 24 -3.66 -16.63 -1.81
CA GLY A 24 -4.76 -16.52 -0.84
C GLY A 24 -5.31 -17.86 -0.36
N ASN A 25 -6.22 -17.79 0.61
CA ASN A 25 -7.06 -18.89 1.08
C ASN A 25 -8.52 -18.40 1.19
N ALA A 26 -9.45 -19.29 1.53
CA ALA A 26 -10.88 -18.93 1.64
C ALA A 26 -11.16 -17.82 2.68
N GLN A 27 -10.24 -17.62 3.64
CA GLN A 27 -10.34 -16.65 4.71
C GLN A 27 -9.51 -15.38 4.44
N THR A 28 -8.97 -15.19 3.24
CA THR A 28 -8.19 -14.00 2.89
C THR A 28 -9.08 -12.77 2.96
N THR A 29 -8.65 -11.79 3.75
CA THR A 29 -9.37 -10.54 3.92
C THR A 29 -9.23 -9.66 2.68
N LYS A 30 -10.20 -8.75 2.48
CA LYS A 30 -10.14 -7.76 1.39
C LYS A 30 -8.85 -6.94 1.42
N LEU A 31 -8.35 -6.60 2.62
CA LEU A 31 -7.13 -5.81 2.80
C LEU A 31 -5.88 -6.59 2.41
N GLU A 32 -5.76 -7.85 2.82
CA GLU A 32 -4.64 -8.72 2.42
C GLU A 32 -4.61 -8.90 0.90
N TRP A 33 -5.77 -9.11 0.28
CA TRP A 33 -5.86 -9.23 -1.17
C TRP A 33 -5.47 -7.93 -1.89
N ALA A 34 -6.02 -6.79 -1.44
CA ALA A 34 -5.72 -5.48 -2.03
C ALA A 34 -4.24 -5.10 -1.88
N THR A 35 -3.63 -5.41 -0.72
CA THR A 35 -2.19 -5.16 -0.50
C THR A 35 -1.32 -6.03 -1.40
N SER A 36 -1.69 -7.29 -1.64
CA SER A 36 -0.99 -8.15 -2.61
C SER A 36 -1.04 -7.54 -4.02
N ILE A 37 -2.23 -7.18 -4.50
CA ILE A 37 -2.41 -6.58 -5.84
C ILE A 37 -1.58 -5.31 -6.00
N GLN A 38 -1.60 -4.42 -5.00
CA GLN A 38 -0.89 -3.16 -5.10
C GLN A 38 0.63 -3.36 -5.06
N ARG A 39 1.13 -4.35 -4.31
CA ARG A 39 2.54 -4.74 -4.35
C ARG A 39 2.95 -5.27 -5.72
N ASP A 40 2.15 -6.15 -6.32
CA ASP A 40 2.43 -6.70 -7.66
C ASP A 40 2.41 -5.61 -8.72
N THR A 41 1.48 -4.68 -8.59
CA THR A 41 1.36 -3.50 -9.44
C THR A 41 2.63 -2.65 -9.33
N LEU A 42 2.99 -2.18 -8.14
CA LEU A 42 4.20 -1.37 -7.92
C LEU A 42 5.49 -2.08 -8.34
N ALA A 43 5.61 -3.39 -8.06
CA ALA A 43 6.74 -4.20 -8.51
C ALA A 43 6.85 -4.22 -10.05
N SER A 44 5.71 -4.33 -10.75
CA SER A 44 5.66 -4.26 -12.21
C SER A 44 6.09 -2.90 -12.76
N HIS A 45 5.77 -1.81 -12.06
CA HIS A 45 6.19 -0.44 -12.43
C HIS A 45 7.70 -0.26 -12.28
N VAL A 46 8.30 -0.86 -11.25
CA VAL A 46 9.75 -0.81 -11.01
C VAL A 46 10.52 -1.76 -11.94
N GLY A 47 9.95 -2.92 -12.26
CA GLY A 47 10.60 -3.95 -13.09
C GLY A 47 10.64 -3.62 -14.58
N HIS A 48 9.60 -2.94 -15.11
CA HIS A 48 9.51 -2.61 -16.53
C HIS A 48 9.96 -1.17 -16.80
N TYR A 49 11.08 -1.00 -17.49
CA TYR A 49 11.64 0.32 -17.80
C TYR A 49 10.67 1.21 -18.60
N SER A 50 9.93 0.65 -19.55
CA SER A 50 8.94 1.39 -20.35
C SER A 50 7.86 2.03 -19.48
N ARG A 51 7.40 1.31 -18.46
CA ARG A 51 6.38 1.79 -17.53
C ARG A 51 6.93 2.88 -16.63
N LEU A 52 8.14 2.69 -16.10
CA LEU A 52 8.79 3.68 -15.26
C LEU A 52 9.08 4.98 -16.02
N ALA A 53 9.56 4.88 -17.26
CA ALA A 53 9.79 6.03 -18.15
C ALA A 53 8.49 6.80 -18.44
N TYR A 54 7.38 6.10 -18.68
CA TYR A 54 6.07 6.73 -18.88
C TYR A 54 5.69 7.62 -17.69
N PHE A 55 5.77 7.10 -16.46
CA PHE A 55 5.45 7.88 -15.26
C PHE A 55 6.44 9.02 -15.00
N ALA A 56 7.73 8.82 -15.30
CA ALA A 56 8.74 9.87 -15.16
C ALA A 56 8.45 11.07 -16.07
N VAL A 57 7.96 10.82 -17.29
CA VAL A 57 7.55 11.88 -18.23
C VAL A 57 6.27 12.57 -17.76
N VAL A 58 5.26 11.83 -17.30
CA VAL A 58 3.98 12.39 -16.86
C VAL A 58 4.13 13.26 -15.61
N GLU A 59 4.92 12.80 -14.64
CA GLU A 59 5.14 13.52 -13.38
C GLU A 59 6.29 14.53 -13.44
N ASN A 60 7.01 14.60 -14.56
CA ASN A 60 8.19 15.42 -14.75
C ASN A 60 9.24 15.25 -13.63
N GLU A 61 9.50 14.00 -13.26
CA GLU A 61 10.43 13.65 -12.18
C GLU A 61 11.50 12.68 -12.66
N ASN A 62 12.65 12.67 -11.99
CA ASN A 62 13.73 11.77 -12.38
C ASN A 62 13.31 10.29 -12.18
N VAL A 63 13.54 9.46 -13.21
CA VAL A 63 13.40 7.99 -13.21
C VAL A 63 13.90 7.37 -11.90
N LYS A 64 15.08 7.78 -11.40
CA LYS A 64 15.63 7.23 -10.16
C LYS A 64 14.82 7.60 -8.91
N ARG A 65 14.31 8.84 -8.86
CA ARG A 65 13.47 9.31 -7.74
C ARG A 65 12.13 8.58 -7.75
N LEU A 66 11.53 8.41 -8.92
CA LEU A 66 10.29 7.67 -9.04
C LEU A 66 10.44 6.21 -8.60
N ARG A 67 11.55 5.56 -8.98
CA ARG A 67 11.89 4.21 -8.50
C ARG A 67 11.98 4.15 -6.99
N TYR A 68 12.66 5.13 -6.37
CA TYR A 68 12.75 5.23 -4.91
C TYR A 68 11.37 5.41 -4.27
N ARG A 69 10.51 6.27 -4.83
CA ARG A 69 9.14 6.47 -4.34
C ARG A 69 8.32 5.18 -4.37
N PHE A 70 8.32 4.47 -5.49
CA PHE A 70 7.60 3.20 -5.61
C PHE A 70 8.13 2.13 -4.63
N LEU A 71 9.44 2.07 -4.41
CA LEU A 71 10.02 1.15 -3.42
C LEU A 71 9.60 1.49 -1.99
N ASN A 72 9.54 2.78 -1.63
CA ASN A 72 9.05 3.20 -0.31
C ASN A 72 7.55 2.89 -0.13
N GLN A 73 6.76 3.06 -1.19
CA GLN A 73 5.32 2.79 -1.17
C GLN A 73 4.99 1.29 -1.04
N LEU A 74 5.91 0.39 -1.42
CA LEU A 74 5.71 -1.07 -1.27
C LEU A 74 5.57 -1.53 0.19
N ALA A 75 6.13 -0.78 1.15
CA ALA A 75 6.07 -1.14 2.56
C ALA A 75 4.63 -1.16 3.08
N ARG A 76 3.88 -0.07 2.84
CA ARG A 76 2.46 0.07 3.19
C ARG A 76 1.71 0.69 1.99
N PRO A 77 1.29 -0.14 1.03
CA PRO A 77 0.75 0.35 -0.24
C PRO A 77 -0.72 0.76 -0.18
N VAL A 78 -1.47 0.19 0.76
CA VAL A 78 -2.88 0.53 1.03
C VAL A 78 -2.92 1.22 2.39
N ALA A 79 -3.64 2.35 2.48
CA ALA A 79 -3.91 2.98 3.75
C ALA A 79 -4.76 2.02 4.59
N PHE A 80 -4.22 1.59 5.72
CA PHE A 80 -5.03 0.89 6.71
C PHE A 80 -6.01 1.92 7.28
N PRO A 81 -7.29 1.59 7.48
CA PRO A 81 -8.14 2.43 8.29
C PRO A 81 -7.42 2.62 9.62
N ALA A 82 -7.18 3.86 10.01
CA ALA A 82 -6.69 4.14 11.36
C ALA A 82 -7.69 3.51 12.32
N ASP A 83 -7.20 2.73 13.28
CA ASP A 83 -8.07 2.25 14.34
C ASP A 83 -8.68 3.50 14.99
N GLU A 84 -10.01 3.63 14.97
CA GLU A 84 -10.73 4.81 15.50
C GLU A 84 -10.53 5.02 17.01
N THR A 85 -9.66 4.24 17.63
CA THR A 85 -9.20 4.38 19.00
C THR A 85 -8.09 5.40 19.19
N GLU A 86 -7.30 5.75 18.15
CA GLU A 86 -6.25 6.78 18.28
C GLU A 86 -6.70 8.19 17.82
N ASN A 87 -7.78 8.28 17.02
CA ASN A 87 -8.34 9.57 16.56
C ASN A 87 -9.16 10.34 17.62
N LYS A 88 -9.15 9.93 18.90
CA LYS A 88 -9.75 10.75 19.98
C LYS A 88 -8.76 11.65 20.69
N GLU A 89 -7.46 11.40 20.54
CA GLU A 89 -6.43 12.17 21.25
C GLU A 89 -5.68 13.14 20.32
N ASP A 90 -5.48 12.79 19.04
CA ASP A 90 -4.67 13.61 18.13
C ASP A 90 -5.45 14.72 17.37
N ASP A 91 -6.78 14.62 17.27
CA ASP A 91 -7.62 15.62 16.59
C ASP A 91 -7.88 16.89 17.46
N ALA A 92 -7.47 16.88 18.74
CA ALA A 92 -7.64 18.03 19.64
C ALA A 92 -6.47 19.04 19.59
N GLU A 93 -5.27 18.62 19.17
CA GLU A 93 -4.06 19.47 19.26
C GLU A 93 -3.62 20.10 17.93
N LYS A 94 -4.19 19.73 16.78
CA LYS A 94 -3.75 20.24 15.46
C LYS A 94 -4.70 21.26 14.80
N GLY A 95 -5.63 21.80 15.58
CA GLY A 95 -6.67 22.76 15.14
C GLY A 95 -6.37 24.24 15.45
N GLY A 96 -5.12 24.63 15.67
CA GLY A 96 -4.74 26.02 15.85
C GLY A 96 -3.34 26.26 15.29
N GLU A 97 -3.15 27.38 14.60
CA GLU A 97 -1.90 27.83 13.94
C GLU A 97 -1.76 27.39 12.47
N GLY A 98 -2.40 28.15 11.57
CA GLY A 98 -2.09 28.03 10.13
C GLY A 98 -2.96 28.82 9.16
N GLU A 99 -4.14 29.29 9.58
CA GLU A 99 -5.08 30.01 8.69
C GLU A 99 -5.44 31.40 9.23
N ALA A 100 -4.43 32.25 9.43
CA ALA A 100 -4.65 33.67 9.70
C ALA A 100 -3.44 34.49 9.24
N GLU A 101 -3.20 34.54 7.93
CA GLU A 101 -2.51 35.67 7.26
C GLU A 101 -2.38 35.35 5.77
N LEU A 102 -3.34 35.78 4.94
CA LEU A 102 -3.23 36.07 3.48
C LEU A 102 -4.63 36.28 2.87
N SER A 103 -5.44 37.19 3.43
CA SER A 103 -6.64 37.68 2.75
C SER A 103 -7.01 39.07 3.27
N GLY A 104 -6.15 40.05 2.97
CA GLY A 104 -6.32 41.44 3.38
C GLY A 104 -5.41 42.39 2.64
N LYS A 105 -5.40 42.33 1.30
CA LYS A 105 -4.92 43.41 0.41
C LYS A 105 -5.24 43.07 -1.05
N ALA A 106 -6.44 43.48 -1.50
CA ALA A 106 -6.72 43.87 -2.88
C ALA A 106 -8.22 44.21 -3.02
N GLU A 107 -8.60 45.44 -2.72
CA GLU A 107 -9.73 46.10 -3.37
C GLU A 107 -9.30 47.55 -3.68
N GLU A 108 -8.85 47.76 -4.92
CA GLU A 108 -9.24 48.88 -5.80
C GLU A 108 -9.56 48.27 -7.16
#